data_AF-A0A238XPU4-F1
#
_entry.id   AF-A0A238XPU4-F1
#
_cell.length_a   1.000
_cell.length_b   1.000
_cell.length_c   1.000
_cell.angle_alpha   90.00
_cell.angle_beta   90.00
_cell.angle_gamma   90.00
#
_symmetry.space_group_name_H-M   'P 1'
#
loop_
_entity.id
_entity.type
_entity.pdbx_description
1 polymer ?
#
loop_
_entity_poly.entity_id
_entity_poly.type
_entity_poly.pdbx_seq_one_letter_code
_entity_poly.pdbx_strand_id
1 'polypeptide(L)'
;MKIFRILIISILLISCSKQRKFVKISDNPFIEYTKEGHNVSIYISDFSLGKGNELALEAMKFARKNKFDKAREKLTQAIIEEPNNPILYNNLGNVEYHDYKFNKAIECYEKSLIISDSLYISAGINLGKAYSLIGEKEKSELIFNQIIIKSDIEFLRGICYYELTRKHLDYGEIEEAKLSFSNAKSILINYEDFEKELNDVETRIIHYYD
;
A
#
# COMPACT_ATOMS: atom_id res chain seq x y z
N MET A 1 -57.49 10.64 -18.17
CA MET A 1 -56.68 11.76 -18.68
C MET A 1 -55.65 12.14 -17.59
N LYS A 2 -54.36 11.93 -17.89
CA LYS A 2 -53.12 12.31 -17.15
C LYS A 2 -52.90 11.76 -15.72
N ILE A 3 -52.18 10.63 -15.64
CA ILE A 3 -51.44 10.20 -14.46
C ILE A 3 -50.07 10.90 -14.48
N PHE A 4 -49.78 11.70 -13.45
CA PHE A 4 -48.49 12.36 -13.24
C PHE A 4 -47.42 11.29 -12.95
N ARG A 5 -46.45 11.11 -13.86
CA ARG A 5 -45.22 10.35 -13.59
C ARG A 5 -44.28 11.25 -12.79
N ILE A 6 -44.13 10.98 -11.51
CA ILE A 6 -43.05 11.55 -10.69
C ILE A 6 -41.77 10.84 -11.12
N LEU A 7 -40.93 11.58 -11.85
CA LEU A 7 -39.57 11.18 -12.20
C LEU A 7 -38.74 11.25 -10.92
N ILE A 8 -38.50 10.12 -10.25
CA ILE A 8 -37.52 10.05 -9.16
C ILE A 8 -36.16 10.11 -9.82
N ILE A 9 -35.59 11.31 -9.88
CA ILE A 9 -34.18 11.53 -10.16
C ILE A 9 -33.43 11.01 -8.93
N SER A 10 -33.01 9.75 -8.96
CA SER A 10 -32.05 9.21 -8.01
C SER A 10 -30.71 9.87 -8.29
N ILE A 11 -30.47 11.01 -7.63
CA ILE A 11 -29.13 11.55 -7.42
C ILE A 11 -28.40 10.51 -6.55
N LEU A 12 -27.80 9.52 -7.20
CA LEU A 12 -26.75 8.73 -6.59
C LEU A 12 -25.59 9.69 -6.38
N LEU A 13 -25.55 10.26 -5.17
CA LEU A 13 -24.32 10.81 -4.60
C LEU A 13 -23.27 9.71 -4.73
N ILE A 14 -22.39 9.87 -5.71
CA ILE A 14 -21.14 9.12 -5.81
C ILE A 14 -20.33 9.58 -4.60
N SER A 15 -20.61 8.97 -3.45
CA SER A 15 -19.59 8.80 -2.43
C SER A 15 -18.43 8.13 -3.15
N CYS A 16 -17.32 8.85 -3.31
CA CYS A 16 -16.06 8.34 -3.80
C CYS A 16 -15.56 7.29 -2.80
N SER A 17 -16.21 6.12 -2.76
CA SER A 17 -15.78 4.99 -1.97
C SER A 17 -14.50 4.50 -2.62
N LYS A 18 -13.41 4.48 -1.86
CA LYS A 18 -12.15 3.82 -2.24
C LYS A 18 -12.48 2.35 -2.48
N GLN A 19 -12.79 2.02 -3.73
CA GLN A 19 -13.21 0.68 -4.11
C GLN A 19 -11.98 -0.22 -3.96
N ARG A 20 -12.09 -1.24 -3.11
CA ARG A 20 -11.04 -2.24 -2.94
C ARG A 20 -10.90 -3.00 -4.25
N LYS A 21 -9.68 -3.11 -4.74
CA LYS A 21 -9.36 -3.89 -5.94
C LYS A 21 -8.63 -5.16 -5.53
N PHE A 22 -8.92 -6.24 -6.24
CA PHE A 22 -8.34 -7.54 -6.01
C PHE A 22 -7.40 -7.87 -7.16
N VAL A 23 -6.17 -8.27 -6.85
CA VAL A 23 -5.26 -8.89 -7.81
C VAL A 23 -5.17 -10.36 -7.46
N LYS A 24 -5.63 -11.22 -8.38
CA LYS A 24 -5.43 -12.66 -8.24
C LYS A 24 -3.96 -12.96 -8.48
N ILE A 25 -3.30 -13.47 -7.47
CA ILE A 25 -1.86 -13.68 -7.44
C ILE A 25 -1.51 -15.16 -7.33
N SER A 26 -2.35 -15.93 -6.67
CA SER A 26 -2.37 -17.39 -6.74
C SER A 26 -3.81 -17.88 -6.55
N ASP A 27 -4.01 -19.20 -6.51
CA ASP A 27 -5.31 -19.78 -6.20
C ASP A 27 -5.73 -19.53 -4.73
N ASN A 28 -4.79 -19.20 -3.85
CA ASN A 28 -4.96 -18.67 -2.49
C ASN A 28 -3.56 -18.29 -1.94
N PRO A 29 -3.24 -17.04 -1.54
CA PRO A 29 -4.16 -15.93 -1.27
C PRO A 29 -4.31 -14.89 -2.38
N PHE A 30 -5.42 -14.16 -2.36
CA PHE A 30 -5.53 -12.90 -3.10
C PHE A 30 -4.75 -11.82 -2.37
N ILE A 31 -4.18 -10.89 -3.14
CA ILE A 31 -3.73 -9.61 -2.59
C ILE A 31 -4.80 -8.58 -2.89
N GLU A 32 -5.27 -7.96 -1.83
CA GLU A 32 -6.12 -6.78 -1.88
C GLU A 32 -5.20 -5.56 -1.90
N TYR A 33 -5.54 -4.54 -2.68
CA TYR A 33 -4.92 -3.24 -2.49
C TYR A 33 -5.98 -2.14 -2.47
N THR A 34 -5.63 -1.08 -1.77
CA THR A 34 -6.37 0.18 -1.83
C THR A 34 -5.43 1.29 -2.25
N LYS A 35 -5.99 2.30 -2.89
CA LYS A 35 -5.25 3.45 -3.38
C LYS A 35 -5.87 4.73 -2.84
N GLU A 36 -5.02 5.58 -2.28
CA GLU A 36 -5.39 6.90 -1.76
C GLU A 36 -4.41 7.96 -2.30
N GLY A 37 -4.73 8.56 -3.45
CA GLY A 37 -3.76 9.37 -4.20
C GLY A 37 -2.55 8.53 -4.62
N HIS A 38 -1.33 9.04 -4.44
CA HIS A 38 -0.08 8.33 -4.75
C HIS A 38 0.27 7.21 -3.75
N ASN A 39 -0.57 6.98 -2.72
CA ASN A 39 -0.33 5.93 -1.74
C ASN A 39 -1.07 4.65 -2.13
N VAL A 40 -0.30 3.63 -2.49
CA VAL A 40 -0.79 2.26 -2.63
C VAL A 40 -0.58 1.53 -1.31
N SER A 41 -1.65 0.92 -0.79
CA SER A 41 -1.63 0.08 0.42
C SER A 41 -1.99 -1.34 0.02
N ILE A 42 -1.11 -2.28 0.31
CA ILE A 42 -1.24 -3.69 -0.06
C ILE A 42 -1.61 -4.50 1.18
N TYR A 43 -2.61 -5.37 1.03
CA TYR A 43 -3.16 -6.26 2.04
C TYR A 43 -3.22 -7.68 1.50
N ILE A 44 -3.05 -8.68 2.35
CA ILE A 44 -3.19 -10.09 1.98
C ILE A 44 -4.56 -10.55 2.50
N SER A 45 -5.37 -11.17 1.63
CA SER A 45 -6.78 -11.48 1.92
C SER A 45 -7.00 -12.86 2.55
N ASP A 46 -5.95 -13.59 2.95
CA ASP A 46 -6.14 -14.86 3.67
C ASP A 46 -6.54 -14.56 5.11
N PHE A 47 -7.85 -14.44 5.32
CA PHE A 47 -8.48 -14.23 6.62
C PHE A 47 -8.65 -15.54 7.40
N SER A 48 -7.75 -16.52 7.26
CA SER A 48 -7.67 -17.64 8.21
C SER A 48 -6.95 -17.26 9.52
N LEU A 49 -7.10 -16.01 9.97
CA LEU A 49 -6.46 -15.47 11.17
C LEU A 49 -7.42 -15.61 12.35
N GLY A 50 -6.90 -16.11 13.47
CA GLY A 50 -7.66 -16.51 14.66
C GLY A 50 -8.32 -15.35 15.43
N LYS A 51 -8.40 -15.49 16.75
CA LYS A 51 -9.06 -14.51 17.64
C LYS A 51 -8.54 -13.07 17.50
N GLY A 52 -7.30 -12.86 17.07
CA GLY A 52 -6.70 -11.54 16.84
C GLY A 52 -7.31 -10.77 15.67
N ASN A 53 -8.07 -11.42 14.79
CA ASN A 53 -8.64 -10.79 13.59
C ASN A 53 -9.69 -9.72 13.91
N GLU A 54 -10.59 -9.97 14.88
CA GLU A 54 -11.62 -9.00 15.24
C GLU A 54 -11.02 -7.69 15.74
N LEU A 55 -10.01 -7.81 16.61
CA LEU A 55 -9.25 -6.68 17.15
C LEU A 55 -8.49 -5.93 16.04
N ALA A 56 -7.87 -6.65 15.10
CA ALA A 56 -7.21 -6.04 13.96
C ALA A 56 -8.21 -5.29 13.05
N LEU A 57 -9.39 -5.85 12.79
CA LEU A 57 -10.44 -5.20 12.02
C LEU A 57 -10.96 -3.93 12.71
N GLU A 58 -11.16 -3.98 14.03
CA GLU A 58 -11.53 -2.80 14.82
C GLU A 58 -10.45 -1.73 14.75
N ALA A 59 -9.17 -2.11 14.89
CA ALA A 59 -8.05 -1.21 14.73
C ALA A 59 -8.05 -0.52 13.36
N MET A 60 -8.26 -1.26 12.28
CA MET A 60 -8.31 -0.70 10.93
C MET A 60 -9.52 0.22 10.72
N LYS A 61 -10.62 0.04 11.45
CA LYS A 61 -11.74 1.01 11.46
C LYS A 61 -11.35 2.31 12.17
N PHE A 62 -10.58 2.24 13.26
CA PHE A 62 -10.05 3.42 13.94
C PHE A 62 -9.00 4.16 13.10
N ALA A 63 -8.06 3.43 12.50
CA ALA A 63 -7.00 3.99 11.65
C ALA A 63 -7.58 4.79 10.48
N ARG A 64 -8.60 4.27 9.78
CA ARG A 64 -9.31 4.99 8.70
C ARG A 64 -10.01 6.29 9.15
N LYS A 65 -10.23 6.45 10.45
CA LYS A 65 -10.80 7.67 11.06
C LYS A 65 -9.70 8.55 11.68
N ASN A 66 -8.43 8.30 11.37
CA ASN A 66 -7.25 8.94 11.95
C ASN A 66 -7.18 8.85 13.48
N LYS A 67 -7.80 7.81 14.08
CA LYS A 67 -7.76 7.56 15.53
C LYS A 67 -6.63 6.59 15.85
N PHE A 68 -5.39 7.02 15.59
CA PHE A 68 -4.21 6.15 15.62
C PHE A 68 -3.94 5.53 16.99
N ASP A 69 -4.13 6.25 18.09
CA ASP A 69 -3.92 5.70 19.43
C ASP A 69 -4.87 4.53 19.74
N LYS A 70 -6.14 4.63 19.34
CA LYS A 70 -7.12 3.54 19.49
C LYS A 70 -6.80 2.36 18.58
N ALA A 71 -6.32 2.64 17.37
CA ALA A 71 -5.88 1.58 16.46
C ALA A 71 -4.67 0.81 17.02
N ARG A 72 -3.70 1.53 17.57
CA ARG A 72 -2.52 0.96 18.24
C ARG A 72 -2.92 0.10 19.45
N GLU A 73 -3.83 0.58 20.29
CA GLU A 73 -4.33 -0.17 21.45
C GLU A 73 -4.92 -1.52 21.02
N LYS A 74 -5.80 -1.51 20.01
CA LYS A 74 -6.45 -2.73 19.51
C LYS A 74 -5.48 -3.70 18.85
N LEU A 75 -4.50 -3.21 18.09
CA LEU A 75 -3.45 -4.07 17.53
C LEU A 75 -2.53 -4.62 18.59
N THR A 76 -2.23 -3.87 19.64
CA THR A 76 -1.43 -4.36 20.77
C THR A 76 -2.16 -5.51 21.48
N GLN A 77 -3.46 -5.38 21.71
CA GLN A 77 -4.30 -6.47 22.23
C GLN A 77 -4.28 -7.69 21.30
N ALA A 78 -4.42 -7.48 19.99
CA ALA A 78 -4.37 -8.57 19.01
C ALA A 78 -3.01 -9.30 19.03
N ILE A 79 -1.90 -8.57 19.14
CA ILE A 79 -0.54 -9.11 19.19
C ILE A 79 -0.32 -9.92 20.48
N ILE A 80 -0.92 -9.54 21.60
CA ILE A 80 -0.85 -10.33 22.83
C ILE A 80 -1.51 -11.71 22.63
N GLU A 81 -2.65 -11.76 21.93
CA GLU A 81 -3.35 -13.01 21.63
C GLU A 81 -2.62 -13.85 20.58
N GLU A 82 -2.04 -13.21 19.57
CA GLU A 82 -1.36 -13.86 18.45
C GLU A 82 0.03 -13.25 18.18
N PRO A 83 1.02 -13.50 19.06
CA PRO A 83 2.32 -12.82 19.01
C PRO A 83 3.17 -13.20 17.80
N ASN A 84 2.84 -14.30 17.12
CA ASN A 84 3.52 -14.78 15.92
C ASN A 84 2.68 -14.54 14.65
N ASN A 85 1.68 -13.65 14.70
CA ASN A 85 0.92 -13.29 13.52
C ASN A 85 1.57 -12.08 12.82
N PRO A 86 2.27 -12.28 11.69
CA PRO A 86 3.00 -11.22 10.99
C PRO A 86 2.07 -10.08 10.49
N ILE A 87 0.81 -10.39 10.17
CA ILE A 87 -0.16 -9.41 9.64
C ILE A 87 -0.45 -8.32 10.68
N LEU A 88 -0.47 -8.68 11.96
CA LEU A 88 -0.71 -7.72 13.04
C LEU A 88 0.41 -6.68 13.13
N TYR A 89 1.67 -7.12 12.96
CA TYR A 89 2.82 -6.22 12.95
C TYR A 89 2.84 -5.34 11.70
N ASN A 90 2.52 -5.88 10.51
CA ASN A 90 2.38 -5.04 9.32
C ASN A 90 1.26 -3.99 9.48
N ASN A 91 0.12 -4.37 10.06
CA ASN A 91 -0.97 -3.43 10.32
C ASN A 91 -0.59 -2.37 11.37
N LEU A 92 0.17 -2.74 12.40
CA LEU A 92 0.71 -1.79 13.36
C LEU A 92 1.69 -0.84 12.68
N GLY A 93 2.57 -1.35 11.82
CA GLY A 93 3.45 -0.55 11.00
C GLY A 93 2.69 0.48 10.16
N ASN A 94 1.58 0.10 9.52
CA ASN A 94 0.73 1.03 8.79
C ASN A 94 0.12 2.11 9.69
N VAL A 95 -0.32 1.75 10.90
CA VAL A 95 -0.83 2.73 11.87
C VAL A 95 0.26 3.72 12.25
N GLU A 96 1.47 3.26 12.56
CA GLU A 96 2.59 4.14 12.91
C GLU A 96 3.02 5.00 11.70
N TYR A 97 3.03 4.44 10.50
CA TYR A 97 3.38 5.15 9.27
C TYR A 97 2.41 6.32 9.01
N HIS A 98 1.11 6.08 9.12
CA HIS A 98 0.08 7.13 8.95
C HIS A 98 0.04 8.14 10.11
N ASP A 99 0.57 7.77 11.27
CA ASP A 99 0.79 8.65 12.43
C ASP A 99 2.17 9.35 12.36
N TYR A 100 2.84 9.33 11.20
CA TYR A 100 4.16 9.94 10.94
C TYR A 100 5.30 9.42 11.83
N LYS A 101 5.12 8.26 12.48
CA LYS A 101 6.10 7.60 13.34
C LYS A 101 6.91 6.59 12.55
N PHE A 102 7.64 7.06 11.54
CA PHE A 102 8.29 6.22 10.54
C PHE A 102 9.29 5.21 11.11
N ASN A 103 10.09 5.58 12.11
CA ASN A 103 11.02 4.64 12.76
C ASN A 103 10.27 3.48 13.44
N LYS A 104 9.13 3.75 14.10
CA LYS A 104 8.30 2.69 14.69
C LYS A 104 7.62 1.84 13.62
N ALA A 105 7.23 2.45 12.51
CA ALA A 105 6.69 1.73 11.37
C ALA A 105 7.72 0.72 10.82
N ILE A 106 8.98 1.15 10.66
CA ILE A 106 10.11 0.31 10.24
C ILE A 106 10.28 -0.89 11.18
N GLU A 107 10.37 -0.66 12.50
CA GLU A 107 10.48 -1.75 13.49
C GLU A 107 9.35 -2.78 13.35
N CYS A 108 8.11 -2.31 13.13
CA CYS A 108 6.95 -3.18 12.97
C CYS A 108 6.99 -3.96 11.65
N TYR A 109 7.37 -3.33 10.54
CA TYR A 109 7.50 -4.02 9.26
C TYR A 109 8.63 -5.05 9.27
N GLU A 110 9.78 -4.73 9.87
CA GLU A 110 10.88 -5.68 10.05
C GLU A 110 10.44 -6.87 10.90
N LYS A 111 9.70 -6.62 11.98
CA LYS A 111 9.13 -7.69 12.81
C LYS A 111 8.17 -8.58 12.01
N SER A 112 7.32 -7.99 11.16
CA SER A 112 6.44 -8.74 10.26
C SER A 112 7.23 -9.64 9.30
N LEU A 113 8.31 -9.13 8.72
CA LEU A 113 9.17 -9.88 7.80
C LEU A 113 9.89 -11.04 8.51
N ILE A 114 10.43 -10.81 9.71
CA ILE A 114 11.11 -11.84 10.51
C ILE A 114 10.17 -12.99 10.87
N ILE A 115 8.91 -12.69 11.18
CA ILE A 115 7.93 -13.71 11.57
C ILE A 115 7.47 -14.53 10.37
N SER A 116 7.35 -13.91 9.19
CA SER A 116 6.94 -14.60 7.98
C SER A 116 7.61 -14.08 6.73
N ASP A 117 8.51 -14.90 6.21
CA ASP A 117 9.09 -14.75 4.87
C ASP A 117 8.01 -14.81 3.76
N SER A 118 6.83 -15.40 4.00
CA SER A 118 5.78 -15.50 2.97
C SER A 118 4.94 -14.22 2.81
N LEU A 119 4.92 -13.35 3.82
CA LEU A 119 4.29 -12.02 3.70
C LEU A 119 5.29 -10.92 3.30
N TYR A 120 6.47 -11.36 2.82
CA TYR A 120 7.61 -10.53 2.47
C TYR A 120 7.26 -9.35 1.56
N ILE A 121 6.33 -9.52 0.62
CA ILE A 121 6.10 -8.50 -0.39
C ILE A 121 5.34 -7.28 0.15
N SER A 122 4.30 -7.48 0.97
CA SER A 122 3.49 -6.35 1.49
C SER A 122 4.25 -5.54 2.53
N ALA A 123 4.81 -6.24 3.54
CA ALA A 123 5.63 -5.59 4.56
C ALA A 123 6.92 -5.01 3.96
N GLY A 124 7.51 -5.66 2.96
CA GLY A 124 8.68 -5.16 2.23
C GLY A 124 8.40 -3.87 1.47
N ILE A 125 7.31 -3.78 0.70
CA ILE A 125 6.94 -2.53 0.01
C ILE A 125 6.74 -1.40 1.03
N ASN A 126 6.04 -1.65 2.13
CA ASN A 126 5.82 -0.65 3.17
C ASN A 126 7.14 -0.23 3.87
N LEU A 127 8.02 -1.18 4.13
CA LEU A 127 9.35 -0.94 4.68
C LEU A 127 10.21 -0.07 3.74
N GLY A 128 10.21 -0.37 2.43
CA GLY A 128 10.90 0.42 1.43
C GLY A 128 10.41 1.87 1.41
N LYS A 129 9.08 2.08 1.44
CA LYS A 129 8.48 3.42 1.52
C LYS A 129 8.89 4.16 2.79
N ALA A 130 8.88 3.48 3.94
CA ALA A 130 9.27 4.08 5.21
C ALA A 130 10.76 4.47 5.22
N TYR A 131 11.64 3.62 4.67
CA TYR A 131 13.06 3.95 4.50
C TYR A 131 13.29 5.16 3.60
N SER A 132 12.56 5.25 2.48
CA SER A 132 12.62 6.41 1.58
C SER A 132 12.27 7.71 2.31
N LEU A 133 11.25 7.71 3.18
CA LEU A 133 10.83 8.89 3.93
C LEU A 133 11.83 9.37 4.99
N ILE A 134 12.65 8.48 5.53
CA ILE A 134 13.62 8.84 6.58
C ILE A 134 15.02 9.12 6.05
N GLY A 135 15.22 9.18 4.72
CA GLY A 135 16.53 9.45 4.12
C GLY A 135 17.38 8.22 3.83
N GLU A 136 16.91 7.01 4.17
CA GLU A 136 17.67 5.76 4.03
C GLU A 136 17.50 5.19 2.61
N LYS A 137 17.95 5.95 1.61
CA LYS A 137 17.69 5.70 0.20
C LYS A 137 18.24 4.35 -0.29
N GLU A 138 19.42 3.94 0.19
CA GLU A 138 20.05 2.67 -0.20
C GLU A 138 19.26 1.47 0.33
N LYS A 139 18.74 1.56 1.56
CA LYS A 139 17.89 0.51 2.14
C LYS A 139 16.55 0.43 1.41
N SER A 140 15.93 1.58 1.12
CA SER A 140 14.70 1.62 0.32
C SER A 140 14.88 0.93 -1.03
N GLU A 141 15.94 1.26 -1.74
CA GLU A 141 16.22 0.71 -3.06
C GLU A 141 16.54 -0.78 -3.03
N LEU A 142 17.34 -1.21 -2.06
CA LEU A 142 17.65 -2.63 -1.84
C LEU A 142 16.37 -3.46 -1.66
N ILE A 143 15.44 -2.99 -0.81
CA ILE A 143 14.19 -3.70 -0.54
C ILE A 143 13.33 -3.81 -1.81
N PHE A 144 13.12 -2.70 -2.53
CA PHE A 144 12.34 -2.74 -3.77
C PHE A 144 12.97 -3.65 -4.83
N ASN A 145 14.29 -3.58 -5.02
CA ASN A 145 15.00 -4.43 -5.98
C ASN A 145 14.91 -5.91 -5.62
N GLN A 146 15.01 -6.27 -4.34
CA GLN A 146 14.84 -7.66 -3.92
C GLN A 146 13.42 -8.17 -4.22
N ILE A 147 12.38 -7.36 -4.02
CA ILE A 147 11.00 -7.72 -4.36
C ILE A 147 10.84 -7.87 -5.88
N ILE A 148 11.40 -6.96 -6.67
CA ILE A 148 11.37 -7.02 -8.15
C ILE A 148 11.99 -8.32 -8.68
N ILE A 149 13.06 -8.80 -8.05
CA ILE A 149 13.78 -10.02 -8.43
C ILE A 149 13.05 -11.29 -7.97
N LYS A 150 12.46 -11.27 -6.77
CA LYS A 150 11.87 -12.47 -6.14
C LYS A 150 10.38 -12.67 -6.45
N SER A 151 9.67 -11.61 -6.81
CA SER A 151 8.22 -11.67 -7.04
C SER A 151 7.92 -12.12 -8.47
N ASP A 152 7.22 -13.25 -8.62
CA ASP A 152 6.67 -13.69 -9.92
C ASP A 152 5.42 -12.90 -10.34
N ILE A 153 4.99 -11.94 -9.51
CA ILE A 153 3.77 -11.17 -9.73
C ILE A 153 4.12 -9.84 -10.37
N GLU A 154 3.80 -9.70 -11.66
CA GLU A 154 4.04 -8.48 -12.43
C GLU A 154 3.50 -7.23 -11.76
N PHE A 155 2.27 -7.26 -11.24
CA PHE A 155 1.67 -6.12 -10.55
C PHE A 155 2.57 -5.58 -9.43
N LEU A 156 3.11 -6.46 -8.57
CA LEU A 156 3.94 -6.06 -7.43
C LEU A 156 5.30 -5.53 -7.88
N ARG A 157 5.85 -6.09 -8.97
CA ARG A 157 7.06 -5.54 -9.62
C ARG A 157 6.77 -4.13 -10.13
N GLY A 158 5.63 -3.92 -10.78
CA GLY A 158 5.14 -2.62 -11.24
C GLY A 158 5.02 -1.61 -10.10
N ILE A 159 4.45 -2.00 -8.96
CA ILE A 159 4.39 -1.14 -7.76
C ILE A 159 5.79 -0.79 -7.25
N CYS A 160 6.72 -1.74 -7.19
CA CYS A 160 8.08 -1.46 -6.75
C CYS A 160 8.80 -0.50 -7.70
N TYR A 161 8.65 -0.66 -9.01
CA TYR A 161 9.18 0.30 -9.98
C TYR A 161 8.54 1.69 -9.85
N TYR A 162 7.24 1.76 -9.57
CA TYR A 162 6.54 3.01 -9.31
C TYR A 162 7.07 3.72 -8.06
N GLU A 163 7.25 2.99 -6.96
CA GLU A 163 7.80 3.56 -5.71
C GLU A 163 9.29 3.93 -5.86
N LEU A 164 10.08 3.16 -6.60
CA LEU A 164 11.45 3.54 -6.98
C LEU A 164 11.48 4.82 -7.80
N THR A 165 10.56 4.97 -8.77
CA THR A 165 10.46 6.19 -9.58
C THR A 165 10.22 7.40 -8.69
N ARG A 166 9.27 7.30 -7.75
CA ARG A 166 8.97 8.37 -6.80
C ARG A 166 10.16 8.70 -5.92
N LYS A 167 10.81 7.66 -5.34
CA LYS A 167 12.05 7.80 -4.57
C LYS A 167 13.12 8.54 -5.39
N HIS A 168 13.42 8.08 -6.61
CA HIS A 168 14.40 8.72 -7.48
C HIS A 168 14.10 10.20 -7.74
N LEU A 169 12.83 10.55 -7.99
CA LEU A 169 12.41 11.95 -8.12
C LEU A 169 12.56 12.74 -6.82
N ASP A 170 12.28 12.14 -5.66
CA ASP A 170 12.42 12.81 -4.36
C ASP A 170 13.89 13.13 -4.05
N TYR A 171 14.85 12.37 -4.59
CA TYR A 171 16.30 12.57 -4.40
C TYR A 171 17.03 13.21 -5.61
N GLY A 172 16.33 13.57 -6.68
CA GLY A 172 16.92 14.19 -7.87
C GLY A 172 17.70 13.23 -8.78
N GLU A 173 17.47 11.93 -8.66
CA GLU A 173 18.09 10.85 -9.43
C GLU A 173 17.30 10.64 -10.74
N ILE A 174 17.34 11.62 -11.65
CA ILE A 174 16.38 11.73 -12.77
C ILE A 174 16.53 10.63 -13.84
N GLU A 175 17.75 10.18 -14.11
CA GLU A 175 17.95 9.12 -15.10
C GLU A 175 17.46 7.77 -14.58
N GLU A 176 17.68 7.49 -13.29
CA GLU A 176 17.14 6.34 -12.58
C GLU A 176 15.61 6.43 -12.49
N ALA A 177 15.05 7.63 -12.27
CA ALA A 177 13.61 7.86 -12.30
C ALA A 177 13.01 7.51 -13.66
N LYS A 178 13.61 7.95 -14.77
CA LYS A 178 13.14 7.60 -16.14
C LYS A 178 13.18 6.10 -16.39
N LEU A 179 14.25 5.42 -15.97
CA LEU A 179 14.41 3.98 -16.15
C LEU A 179 13.34 3.20 -15.36
N SER A 180 13.22 3.50 -14.07
CA SER A 180 12.21 2.87 -13.20
C SER A 180 10.78 3.22 -13.67
N PHE A 181 10.54 4.43 -14.17
CA PHE A 181 9.25 4.83 -14.71
C PHE A 181 8.88 4.04 -15.97
N SER A 182 9.81 3.83 -16.89
CA SER A 182 9.56 3.02 -18.10
C SER A 182 9.09 1.62 -17.74
N ASN A 183 9.70 1.00 -16.72
CA ASN A 183 9.31 -0.32 -16.23
C ASN A 183 7.97 -0.29 -15.47
N ALA A 184 7.73 0.76 -14.66
CA ALA A 184 6.45 0.94 -13.98
C ALA A 184 5.30 1.10 -14.99
N LYS A 185 5.48 1.96 -16.00
CA LYS A 185 4.49 2.28 -17.04
C LYS A 185 4.16 1.05 -17.88
N SER A 186 5.15 0.27 -18.31
CA SER A 186 4.90 -0.93 -19.14
C SER A 186 4.03 -1.98 -18.46
N ILE A 187 4.11 -2.06 -17.13
CA ILE A 187 3.30 -2.99 -16.32
C ILE A 187 1.96 -2.34 -15.95
N LEU A 188 2.01 -1.17 -15.31
CA LEU A 188 0.87 -0.54 -14.65
C LEU A 188 -0.11 0.12 -15.62
N ILE A 189 0.26 0.37 -16.88
CA ILE A 189 -0.68 0.88 -17.90
C ILE A 189 -1.88 -0.05 -18.13
N ASN A 190 -1.73 -1.34 -17.82
CA ASN A 190 -2.81 -2.32 -17.91
C ASN A 190 -3.79 -2.25 -16.73
N TYR A 191 -3.56 -1.35 -15.76
CA TYR A 191 -4.39 -1.15 -14.57
C TYR A 191 -4.99 0.25 -14.64
N GLU A 192 -6.24 0.35 -15.09
CA GLU A 192 -6.92 1.63 -15.38
C GLU A 192 -6.87 2.64 -14.24
N ASP A 193 -6.82 2.20 -12.97
CA ASP A 193 -6.70 3.14 -11.86
C ASP A 193 -5.32 3.79 -11.74
N PHE A 194 -4.26 3.30 -12.39
CA PHE A 194 -2.94 3.93 -12.35
C PHE A 194 -2.73 5.00 -13.42
N GLU A 195 -3.67 5.21 -14.35
CA GLU A 195 -3.51 6.17 -15.44
C GLU A 195 -3.14 7.57 -14.93
N LYS A 196 -3.88 8.06 -13.93
CA LYS A 196 -3.62 9.37 -13.33
C LYS A 196 -2.22 9.43 -12.70
N GLU A 197 -1.85 8.45 -11.90
CA GLU A 197 -0.55 8.42 -11.21
C GLU A 197 0.62 8.33 -12.18
N LEU A 198 0.48 7.58 -13.27
CA LEU A 198 1.50 7.49 -14.31
C LEU A 198 1.65 8.83 -15.03
N ASN A 199 0.54 9.51 -15.35
CA ASN A 199 0.56 10.84 -15.97
C ASN A 199 1.18 11.90 -15.03
N ASP A 200 0.84 11.88 -13.73
CA ASP A 200 1.38 12.80 -12.74
C ASP A 200 2.91 12.62 -12.59
N VAL A 201 3.37 11.36 -12.54
CA VAL A 201 4.81 11.03 -12.47
C VAL A 201 5.53 11.39 -13.76
N GLU A 202 4.94 11.12 -14.93
CA GLU A 202 5.49 11.53 -16.24
C GLU A 202 5.65 13.04 -16.33
N THR A 203 4.64 13.79 -15.89
CA THR A 203 4.68 15.25 -15.82
C THR A 203 5.81 15.73 -14.90
N ARG A 204 5.95 15.12 -13.71
CA ARG A 204 7.02 15.44 -12.76
C ARG A 204 8.41 15.13 -13.30
N ILE A 205 8.57 14.08 -14.12
CA ILE A 205 9.83 13.77 -14.81
C ILE A 205 10.16 14.83 -15.87
N ILE A 206 9.16 15.22 -16.69
CA ILE A 206 9.34 16.19 -17.78
C ILE A 206 9.73 17.57 -17.22
N HIS A 207 9.03 18.01 -16.17
CA HIS A 207 9.16 19.36 -15.61
C HIS A 207 10.03 19.40 -14.34
N TYR A 208 10.94 18.45 -14.15
CA TYR A 208 11.68 18.33 -12.89
C TYR A 208 12.52 19.57 -12.55
N TYR A 209 13.06 20.23 -13.57
CA TYR A 209 13.95 21.39 -13.43
C TYR A 209 13.28 22.72 -13.79
N ASP A 210 11.99 22.71 -14.16
CA ASP A 210 11.21 23.90 -14.49
C ASP A 210 10.68 24.58 -13.21
#